data_AF-A0A8S0H1C4-F1
#
_entry.id   AF-A0A8S0H1C4-F1
#
_cell.length_a   1.000
_cell.length_b   1.000
_cell.length_c   1.000
_cell.angle_alpha   90.00
_cell.angle_beta   90.00
_cell.angle_gamma   90.00
#
_symmetry.space_group_name_H-M   'P 1'
#
loop_
_entity.id
_entity.type
_entity.pdbx_description
1 polymer ?
#
loop_
_entity_poly.entity_id
_entity_poly.type
_entity_poly.pdbx_seq_one_letter_code
_entity_poly.pdbx_strand_id
1 'polypeptide(L)'
;MAHQFQLDPFRLLGLPTLLALSISAPGQAATFDIGEIQGQFDSSLSIGASWALRNPDRAFIGTWNAGHASSQSSDDGRLNFRKGETFSKIFKGVHDLQLSYGDSGLFLRGKYWYDFELKDESRRYVQISDEHRKEAAKSSGAQLLDAFVYHNYFIADQPGNARLGKQVVSWGKAPSSAMAST
;
A
#
# COMPACT_ATOMS: atom_id res chain seq x y z
N MET A 1 -21.87 49.49 -26.00
CA MET A 1 -22.49 48.17 -26.25
C MET A 1 -21.53 47.12 -25.69
N ALA A 2 -21.71 46.74 -24.41
CA ALA A 2 -20.79 45.85 -23.70
C ALA A 2 -21.36 44.44 -23.69
N HIS A 3 -20.69 43.51 -24.37
CA HIS A 3 -20.99 42.08 -24.27
C HIS A 3 -20.35 41.52 -23.00
N GLN A 4 -21.18 41.11 -22.04
CA GLN A 4 -20.75 40.38 -20.86
C GLN A 4 -20.36 38.95 -21.25
N PHE A 5 -19.12 38.58 -20.91
CA PHE A 5 -18.62 37.20 -21.02
C PHE A 5 -19.06 36.45 -19.76
N GLN A 6 -20.03 35.55 -19.91
CA GLN A 6 -20.55 34.73 -18.81
C GLN A 6 -19.64 33.52 -18.64
N LEU A 7 -18.88 33.47 -17.54
CA LEU A 7 -18.09 32.29 -17.16
C LEU A 7 -19.02 31.32 -16.43
N ASP A 8 -19.24 30.13 -17.01
CA ASP A 8 -19.99 29.04 -16.38
C ASP A 8 -19.25 28.53 -15.13
N PRO A 9 -19.82 28.59 -13.90
CA PRO A 9 -19.12 28.21 -12.68
C PRO A 9 -19.06 26.69 -12.40
N PHE A 10 -19.44 25.83 -13.34
CA PHE A 10 -19.60 24.38 -13.07
C PHE A 10 -18.98 23.45 -14.11
N ARG A 11 -17.73 23.69 -14.51
CA ARG A 11 -16.86 22.63 -15.05
C ARG A 11 -15.85 22.18 -14.00
N LEU A 12 -16.35 21.57 -12.93
CA LEU A 12 -15.52 20.74 -12.07
C LEU A 12 -15.06 19.53 -12.90
N LEU A 13 -13.81 19.56 -13.35
CA LEU A 13 -13.07 18.37 -13.75
C LEU A 13 -13.24 17.32 -12.65
N GLY A 14 -14.01 16.27 -12.95
CA GLY A 14 -14.47 15.29 -11.98
C GLY A 14 -13.33 14.42 -11.46
N LEU A 15 -12.61 14.86 -10.43
CA LEU A 15 -11.67 14.02 -9.70
C LEU A 15 -12.35 12.70 -9.27
N PRO A 16 -11.71 11.54 -9.49
CA PRO A 16 -12.24 10.26 -9.04
C PRO A 16 -12.09 10.15 -7.51
N THR A 17 -13.20 10.20 -6.79
CA THR A 17 -13.25 9.83 -5.38
C THR A 17 -13.36 8.31 -5.25
N LEU A 18 -12.31 7.69 -4.70
CA LEU A 18 -12.29 6.27 -4.31
C LEU A 18 -12.67 6.19 -2.83
N LEU A 19 -13.62 5.32 -2.49
CA LEU A 19 -13.93 4.98 -1.10
C LEU A 19 -13.36 3.59 -0.82
N ALA A 20 -12.36 3.55 0.06
CA ALA A 20 -11.74 2.33 0.56
C ALA A 20 -12.20 2.09 2.00
N LEU A 21 -12.72 0.89 2.28
CA LEU A 21 -13.00 0.44 3.64
C LEU A 21 -11.98 -0.66 3.98
N SER A 22 -11.25 -0.48 5.07
CA SER A 22 -10.29 -1.46 5.59
C SER A 22 -10.54 -1.69 7.07
N ILE A 23 -10.62 -2.95 7.46
CA ILE A 23 -10.60 -3.37 8.86
C ILE A 23 -9.21 -3.94 9.13
N SER A 24 -8.54 -3.38 10.14
CA SER A 24 -7.28 -3.90 10.67
C SER A 24 -7.54 -4.39 12.08
N ALA A 25 -7.20 -5.65 12.36
CA ALA A 25 -7.16 -6.12 13.74
C ALA A 25 -5.86 -5.61 14.39
N PRO A 26 -5.90 -5.03 15.60
CA PRO A 26 -4.66 -4.69 16.31
C PRO A 26 -3.83 -5.96 16.47
N GLY A 27 -2.53 -5.84 16.20
CA GLY A 27 -1.68 -7.00 16.05
C GLY A 27 -1.57 -7.83 17.31
N GLN A 28 -1.58 -9.16 17.17
CA GLN A 28 -1.23 -10.04 18.28
C GLN A 28 0.30 -10.03 18.39
N ALA A 29 0.78 -9.44 19.48
CA ALA A 29 2.16 -9.52 19.90
C ALA A 29 2.30 -10.70 20.87
N ALA A 30 3.14 -11.68 20.52
CA ALA A 30 3.49 -12.79 21.38
C ALA A 30 4.95 -12.66 21.78
N THR A 31 5.20 -12.56 23.08
CA THR A 31 6.54 -12.61 23.66
C THR A 31 6.79 -13.99 24.22
N PHE A 32 7.99 -14.54 24.01
CA PHE A 32 8.35 -15.87 24.50
C PHE A 32 9.83 -15.92 24.85
N ASP A 33 10.16 -16.76 25.84
CA ASP A 33 11.54 -16.97 26.29
C ASP A 33 11.91 -18.44 26.11
N ILE A 34 13.04 -18.69 25.45
CA ILE A 34 13.61 -20.03 25.26
C ILE A 34 15.05 -20.01 25.78
N GLY A 35 15.20 -20.35 27.05
CA GLY A 35 16.48 -20.23 27.75
C GLY A 35 16.89 -18.76 27.85
N GLU A 36 18.02 -18.41 27.25
CA GLU A 36 18.54 -17.04 27.20
C GLU A 36 18.04 -16.25 25.98
N ILE A 37 17.31 -16.89 25.05
CA ILE A 37 16.75 -16.24 23.87
C ILE A 37 15.40 -15.63 24.23
N GLN A 38 15.28 -14.33 24.07
CA GLN A 38 14.02 -13.58 24.18
C GLN A 38 13.47 -13.35 22.79
N GLY A 39 12.21 -13.72 22.56
CA GLY A 39 11.52 -13.61 21.29
C GLY A 39 10.29 -12.72 21.37
N GLN A 40 10.09 -11.91 20.34
CA GLN A 40 8.86 -11.16 20.12
C GLN A 40 8.37 -11.39 18.69
N PHE A 41 7.11 -11.79 18.55
CA PHE A 41 6.45 -11.94 17.28
C PHE A 41 5.24 -11.01 17.21
N ASP A 42 5.25 -10.07 16.26
CA ASP A 42 4.15 -9.13 16.05
C ASP A 42 3.48 -9.44 14.70
N SER A 43 2.16 -9.63 14.70
CA SER A 43 1.39 -9.95 13.51
C SER A 43 0.31 -8.90 13.26
N SER A 44 0.27 -8.30 12.08
CA SER A 44 -0.78 -7.37 11.66
C SER A 44 -1.49 -7.89 10.42
N LEU A 45 -2.80 -8.12 10.55
CA LEU A 45 -3.67 -8.56 9.46
C LEU A 45 -4.67 -7.46 9.11
N SER A 46 -4.89 -7.28 7.81
CA SER A 46 -5.89 -6.34 7.28
C SER A 46 -6.66 -6.96 6.13
N ILE A 47 -7.95 -6.65 6.07
CA ILE A 47 -8.81 -6.94 4.94
C ILE A 47 -9.52 -5.66 4.52
N GLY A 48 -9.62 -5.44 3.22
CA GLY A 48 -10.26 -4.26 2.67
C GLY A 48 -10.90 -4.51 1.32
N ALA A 49 -11.90 -3.71 1.01
CA ALA A 49 -12.55 -3.73 -0.28
C ALA A 49 -12.77 -2.29 -0.77
N SER A 50 -12.79 -2.12 -2.08
CA SER A 50 -13.00 -0.83 -2.73
C SER A 50 -13.98 -0.96 -3.89
N TRP A 51 -14.86 0.03 -4.01
CA TRP A 51 -15.95 0.04 -4.98
C TRP A 51 -15.89 1.27 -5.89
N ALA A 52 -16.30 1.08 -7.13
CA ALA A 52 -16.49 2.17 -8.07
C ALA A 52 -17.75 2.97 -7.73
N LEU A 53 -17.62 4.29 -7.50
CA LEU A 53 -18.76 5.15 -7.12
C LEU A 53 -19.52 5.78 -8.30
N ARG A 54 -18.91 5.80 -9.48
CA ARG A 54 -19.50 6.33 -10.72
C ARG A 54 -19.45 5.27 -11.80
N ASN A 55 -20.16 5.49 -12.90
CA ASN A 55 -19.99 4.68 -14.11
C ASN A 55 -18.85 5.28 -14.97
N PRO A 56 -18.26 4.48 -15.89
CA PRO A 56 -17.38 5.01 -16.93
C PRO A 56 -18.11 6.11 -17.72
N ASP A 57 -17.47 7.25 -17.92
CA ASP A 57 -18.09 8.37 -18.62
C ASP A 57 -17.99 8.18 -20.13
N ARG A 58 -19.14 8.14 -20.81
CA ARG A 58 -19.19 7.92 -22.26
C ARG A 58 -18.53 9.04 -23.04
N ALA A 59 -18.43 10.25 -22.50
CA ALA A 59 -17.72 11.36 -23.14
C ALA A 59 -16.22 11.07 -23.32
N PHE A 60 -15.65 10.18 -22.50
CA PHE A 60 -14.25 9.76 -22.51
C PHE A 60 -14.09 8.28 -22.90
N ILE A 61 -15.02 7.74 -23.67
CA ILE A 61 -14.94 6.38 -24.22
C ILE A 61 -15.11 6.48 -25.72
N GLY A 62 -14.22 5.89 -26.49
CA GLY A 62 -14.25 5.87 -27.94
C GLY A 62 -15.56 5.28 -28.48
N THR A 63 -16.01 5.77 -29.63
CA THR A 63 -17.21 5.24 -30.31
C THR A 63 -17.17 3.74 -30.57
N TRP A 64 -15.97 3.18 -30.78
CA TRP A 64 -15.73 1.73 -30.89
C TRP A 64 -16.04 0.93 -29.63
N ASN A 65 -15.94 1.55 -28.45
CA ASN A 65 -16.30 0.97 -27.15
C ASN A 65 -17.68 1.46 -26.67
N ALA A 66 -18.56 1.85 -27.62
CA ALA A 66 -19.92 2.36 -27.40
C ALA A 66 -20.02 3.67 -26.58
N GLY A 67 -18.98 4.51 -26.63
CA GLY A 67 -18.98 5.87 -26.08
C GLY A 67 -19.14 6.97 -27.14
N HIS A 68 -18.76 8.19 -26.78
CA HIS A 68 -18.92 9.41 -27.57
C HIS A 68 -17.59 10.14 -27.87
N ALA A 69 -16.46 9.65 -27.37
CA ALA A 69 -15.15 10.20 -27.68
C ALA A 69 -14.74 9.87 -29.12
N SER A 70 -14.10 10.82 -29.79
CA SER A 70 -13.62 10.67 -31.17
C SER A 70 -12.38 9.78 -31.30
N SER A 71 -11.69 9.48 -30.19
CA SER A 71 -10.50 8.64 -30.14
C SER A 71 -10.60 7.57 -29.05
N GLN A 72 -10.08 6.38 -29.34
CA GLN A 72 -9.89 5.29 -28.36
C GLN A 72 -8.69 5.53 -27.44
N SER A 73 -7.73 6.38 -27.86
CA SER A 73 -6.57 6.73 -27.02
C SER A 73 -6.95 7.60 -25.80
N SER A 74 -8.19 8.08 -25.74
CA SER A 74 -8.74 8.86 -24.64
C SER A 74 -9.66 8.05 -23.72
N ASP A 75 -9.68 6.72 -23.86
CA ASP A 75 -10.52 5.85 -23.03
C ASP A 75 -10.16 5.96 -21.54
N ASP A 76 -11.16 6.21 -20.70
CA ASP A 76 -11.08 6.49 -19.24
C ASP A 76 -10.50 5.35 -18.37
N GLY A 77 -9.95 4.26 -18.94
CA GLY A 77 -9.39 3.11 -18.21
C GLY A 77 -10.37 2.36 -17.29
N ARG A 78 -11.63 2.83 -17.21
CA ARG A 78 -12.68 2.38 -16.29
C ARG A 78 -13.62 1.35 -16.88
N LEU A 79 -13.43 0.93 -18.13
CA LEU A 79 -14.33 0.01 -18.83
C LEU A 79 -14.51 -1.35 -18.13
N ASN A 80 -13.57 -1.73 -17.28
CA ASN A 80 -13.64 -2.94 -16.46
C ASN A 80 -14.54 -2.86 -15.23
N PHE A 81 -14.96 -1.65 -14.79
CA PHE A 81 -15.71 -1.48 -13.55
C PHE A 81 -16.88 -0.51 -13.71
N ARG A 82 -18.09 -0.93 -13.33
CA ARG A 82 -19.30 -0.10 -13.25
C ARG A 82 -19.51 0.46 -11.85
N LYS A 83 -20.41 1.44 -11.73
CA LYS A 83 -20.85 1.93 -10.42
C LYS A 83 -21.37 0.75 -9.58
N GLY A 84 -20.87 0.64 -8.35
CA GLY A 84 -21.23 -0.41 -7.39
C GLY A 84 -20.40 -1.68 -7.51
N GLU A 85 -19.62 -1.86 -8.59
CA GLU A 85 -18.73 -3.02 -8.72
C GLU A 85 -17.46 -2.80 -7.87
N THR A 86 -16.99 -3.88 -7.26
CA THR A 86 -15.70 -3.92 -6.58
C THR A 86 -14.57 -3.91 -7.59
N PHE A 87 -13.50 -3.16 -7.30
CA PHE A 87 -12.27 -3.18 -8.10
C PHE A 87 -11.06 -3.69 -7.32
N SER A 88 -11.22 -3.86 -6.01
CA SER A 88 -10.23 -4.49 -5.14
C SER A 88 -10.95 -5.15 -3.96
N LYS A 89 -10.52 -6.36 -3.62
CA LYS A 89 -10.88 -7.11 -2.41
C LYS A 89 -9.58 -7.67 -1.85
N ILE A 90 -8.86 -6.87 -1.09
CA ILE A 90 -7.49 -7.15 -0.70
C ILE A 90 -7.38 -7.65 0.74
N PHE A 91 -6.63 -8.72 0.91
CA PHE A 91 -6.12 -9.19 2.19
C PHE A 91 -4.61 -8.94 2.26
N LYS A 92 -4.12 -8.48 3.41
CA LYS A 92 -2.68 -8.30 3.67
C LYS A 92 -2.31 -8.78 5.05
N GLY A 93 -1.16 -9.44 5.15
CA GLY A 93 -0.52 -9.77 6.41
C GLY A 93 0.91 -9.25 6.45
N VAL A 94 1.30 -8.71 7.59
CA VAL A 94 2.68 -8.31 7.90
C VAL A 94 3.06 -8.94 9.24
N HIS A 95 4.22 -9.58 9.28
CA HIS A 95 4.71 -10.29 10.46
C HIS A 95 6.14 -9.90 10.74
N ASP A 96 6.41 -9.57 12.00
CA ASP A 96 7.72 -9.21 12.52
C ASP A 96 8.15 -10.26 13.53
N LEU A 97 9.37 -10.76 13.38
CA LEU A 97 10.01 -11.64 14.35
C LEU A 97 11.30 -10.99 14.82
N GLN A 98 11.40 -10.84 16.13
CA GLN A 98 12.56 -10.34 16.85
C GLN A 98 13.05 -11.43 17.78
N LEU A 99 14.34 -11.78 17.67
CA LEU A 99 15.01 -12.67 18.60
C LEU A 99 16.23 -11.94 19.16
N SER A 100 16.41 -12.01 20.47
CA SER A 100 17.52 -11.36 21.18
C SER A 100 18.22 -12.37 22.09
N TYR A 101 19.55 -12.32 22.12
CA TYR A 101 20.41 -13.15 22.94
C TYR A 101 21.58 -12.29 23.42
N GLY A 102 21.56 -11.90 24.71
CA GLY A 102 22.49 -10.92 25.26
C GLY A 102 22.51 -9.62 24.44
N ASP A 103 23.69 -9.25 23.95
CA ASP A 103 23.89 -8.04 23.14
C ASP A 103 23.62 -8.23 21.64
N SER A 104 23.24 -9.44 21.21
CA SER A 104 23.02 -9.78 19.79
C SER A 104 21.55 -10.09 19.51
N GLY A 105 21.15 -9.95 18.25
CA GLY A 105 19.81 -10.37 17.85
C GLY A 105 19.61 -10.53 16.34
N LEU A 106 18.43 -11.05 16.00
CA LEU A 106 17.93 -11.26 14.65
C LEU A 106 16.59 -10.52 14.51
N PHE A 107 16.43 -9.81 13.40
CA PHE A 107 15.17 -9.20 13.01
C PHE A 107 14.74 -9.72 11.64
N LEU A 108 13.50 -10.18 11.53
CA LEU A 108 12.86 -10.59 10.28
C LEU A 108 11.52 -9.88 10.14
N ARG A 109 11.21 -9.39 8.95
CA ARG A 109 9.90 -8.83 8.60
C ARG A 109 9.42 -9.34 7.26
N GLY A 110 8.27 -10.02 7.27
CA GLY A 110 7.61 -10.55 6.08
C GLY A 110 6.29 -9.85 5.79
N LYS A 111 5.95 -9.69 4.52
CA LYS A 111 4.64 -9.20 4.05
C LYS A 111 4.10 -10.11 2.97
N TYR A 112 2.80 -10.39 3.00
CA TYR A 112 2.08 -10.99 1.88
C TYR A 112 0.76 -10.28 1.64
N TRP A 113 0.24 -10.40 0.43
CA TRP A 113 -1.05 -9.83 0.04
C TRP A 113 -1.72 -10.66 -1.05
N TYR A 114 -3.03 -10.55 -1.11
CA TYR A 114 -3.86 -11.20 -2.10
C TYR A 114 -5.10 -10.36 -2.38
N ASP A 115 -5.33 -10.00 -3.64
CA ASP A 115 -6.53 -9.29 -4.09
C ASP A 115 -7.45 -10.25 -4.86
N PHE A 116 -8.51 -10.73 -4.19
CA PHE A 116 -9.45 -11.71 -4.72
C PHE A 116 -10.17 -11.19 -5.97
N GLU A 117 -10.48 -9.90 -5.98
CA GLU A 117 -11.12 -9.25 -7.12
C GLU A 117 -10.20 -9.41 -8.33
N LEU A 118 -8.95 -8.98 -8.23
CA LEU A 118 -8.02 -8.97 -9.38
C LEU A 118 -7.46 -10.34 -9.77
N LYS A 119 -7.45 -11.34 -8.88
CA LYS A 119 -6.89 -12.67 -9.15
C LYS A 119 -7.92 -13.71 -9.59
N ASP A 120 -9.13 -13.68 -9.02
CA ASP A 120 -10.08 -14.77 -9.17
C ASP A 120 -11.31 -14.40 -10.02
N GLU A 121 -11.66 -13.10 -10.09
CA GLU A 121 -12.85 -12.66 -10.82
C GLU A 121 -12.55 -12.28 -12.28
N SER A 122 -13.51 -12.62 -13.15
CA SER A 122 -13.40 -12.33 -14.58
C SER A 122 -13.81 -10.90 -14.91
N ARG A 123 -13.13 -10.32 -15.91
CA ARG A 123 -13.38 -8.95 -16.38
C ARG A 123 -14.27 -8.87 -17.60
N ARG A 124 -15.16 -7.88 -17.59
CA ARG A 124 -16.12 -7.56 -18.64
C ARG A 124 -15.52 -7.01 -19.94
N TYR A 125 -14.32 -6.44 -19.87
CA TYR A 125 -13.67 -5.80 -21.02
C TYR A 125 -12.33 -6.44 -21.33
N VAL A 126 -11.34 -6.31 -20.43
CA VAL A 126 -10.01 -6.90 -20.60
C VAL A 126 -9.57 -7.54 -19.29
N GLN A 127 -9.12 -8.80 -19.37
CA GLN A 127 -8.55 -9.50 -18.22
C GLN A 127 -7.25 -8.82 -17.80
N ILE A 128 -7.08 -8.61 -16.50
CA ILE A 128 -5.93 -7.90 -15.94
C ILE A 128 -4.84 -8.94 -15.61
N SER A 129 -3.80 -9.05 -16.43
CA SER A 129 -2.62 -9.89 -16.15
C SER A 129 -1.49 -9.10 -15.49
N ASP A 130 -0.82 -9.72 -14.51
CA ASP A 130 0.29 -9.15 -13.76
C ASP A 130 1.60 -9.97 -13.85
N GLU A 131 1.68 -10.95 -14.76
CA GLU A 131 2.81 -11.90 -14.89
C GLU A 131 4.18 -11.22 -15.04
N HIS A 132 4.23 -10.11 -15.78
CA HIS A 132 5.46 -9.38 -16.09
C HIS A 132 5.68 -8.15 -15.20
N ARG A 133 4.88 -7.97 -14.14
CA ARG A 133 5.04 -6.85 -13.21
C ARG A 133 6.07 -7.17 -12.14
N LYS A 134 6.72 -6.13 -11.63
CA LYS A 134 7.50 -6.22 -10.39
C LYS A 134 6.61 -6.78 -9.28
N GLU A 135 7.17 -7.61 -8.41
CA GLU A 135 6.41 -8.31 -7.37
C GLU A 135 5.48 -7.37 -6.60
N ALA A 136 5.97 -6.20 -6.14
CA ALA A 136 5.17 -5.23 -5.38
C ALA A 136 3.97 -4.62 -6.16
N ALA A 137 3.92 -4.77 -7.48
CA ALA A 137 2.86 -4.26 -8.36
C ALA A 137 1.92 -5.38 -8.85
N LYS A 138 2.10 -6.61 -8.38
CA LYS A 138 1.19 -7.72 -8.61
C LYS A 138 0.02 -7.67 -7.64
N SER A 139 -1.09 -8.27 -8.06
CA SER A 139 -2.35 -8.34 -7.30
C SER A 139 -2.29 -9.36 -6.17
N SER A 140 -1.30 -10.26 -6.19
CA SER A 140 -0.94 -11.15 -5.09
C SER A 140 0.57 -11.32 -5.03
N GLY A 141 1.11 -11.57 -3.84
CA GLY A 141 2.53 -11.83 -3.69
C GLY A 141 3.00 -11.90 -2.24
N ALA A 142 4.28 -12.17 -2.06
CA ALA A 142 4.95 -12.18 -0.77
C ALA A 142 6.36 -11.60 -0.87
N GLN A 143 6.81 -10.91 0.17
CA GLN A 143 8.11 -10.25 0.23
C GLN A 143 8.70 -10.31 1.64
N LEU A 144 9.99 -10.62 1.71
CA LEU A 144 10.82 -10.35 2.88
C LEU A 144 11.27 -8.89 2.82
N LEU A 145 10.78 -8.07 3.75
CA LEU A 145 11.04 -6.63 3.79
C LEU A 145 12.39 -6.35 4.46
N ASP A 146 12.61 -6.95 5.63
CA ASP A 146 13.81 -6.78 6.43
C ASP A 146 14.28 -8.16 6.91
N ALA A 147 15.59 -8.36 6.92
CA ALA A 147 16.25 -9.54 7.46
C ALA A 147 17.69 -9.17 7.81
N PHE A 148 17.96 -8.95 9.08
CA PHE A 148 19.29 -8.56 9.54
C PHE A 148 19.60 -9.12 10.92
N VAL A 149 20.88 -9.34 11.17
CA VAL A 149 21.42 -9.58 12.50
C VAL A 149 22.05 -8.30 13.03
N TYR A 150 22.07 -8.13 14.34
CA TYR A 150 22.70 -7.00 14.99
C TYR A 150 23.49 -7.41 16.22
N HIS A 151 24.47 -6.58 16.58
CA HIS A 151 25.22 -6.68 17.83
C HIS A 151 25.44 -5.29 18.42
N ASN A 152 25.09 -5.12 19.69
CA ASN A 152 25.39 -3.93 20.48
C ASN A 152 26.77 -4.08 21.11
N TYR A 153 27.56 -3.02 21.11
CA TYR A 153 28.90 -3.02 21.69
C TYR A 153 29.18 -1.72 22.43
N PHE A 154 30.14 -1.76 23.35
CA PHE A 154 30.62 -0.58 24.07
C PHE A 154 32.12 -0.43 23.81
N ILE A 155 32.52 0.71 23.22
CA ILE A 155 33.93 1.05 23.00
C ILE A 155 34.19 2.42 23.61
N ALA A 156 35.17 2.53 24.50
CA ALA A 156 35.52 3.78 25.19
C ALA A 156 34.29 4.49 25.82
N ASP A 157 33.47 3.73 26.53
CA ASP A 157 32.21 4.18 27.16
C ASP A 157 31.13 4.71 26.21
N GLN A 158 31.29 4.48 24.89
CA GLN A 158 30.30 4.85 23.88
C GLN A 158 29.55 3.61 23.39
N PRO A 159 28.19 3.60 23.49
CA PRO A 159 27.39 2.53 22.92
C PRO A 159 27.39 2.63 21.39
N GLY A 160 27.55 1.49 20.73
CA GLY A 160 27.47 1.34 19.29
C GLY A 160 26.64 0.12 18.89
N ASN A 161 26.25 0.08 17.62
CA ASN A 161 25.44 -1.01 17.08
C ASN A 161 25.93 -1.33 15.66
N ALA A 162 26.30 -2.60 15.44
CA ALA A 162 26.62 -3.13 14.13
C ALA A 162 25.44 -3.95 13.61
N ARG A 163 25.04 -3.75 12.35
CA ARG A 163 23.98 -4.52 11.69
C ARG A 163 24.46 -5.06 10.35
N LEU A 164 24.07 -6.29 10.04
CA LEU A 164 24.34 -6.91 8.75
C LEU A 164 23.07 -7.57 8.20
N GLY A 165 22.67 -7.16 6.99
CA GLY A 165 21.54 -7.76 6.28
C GLY A 165 20.72 -6.74 5.50
N LYS A 166 19.54 -7.17 5.06
CA LYS A 166 18.57 -6.32 4.39
C LYS A 166 17.81 -5.51 5.44
N GLN A 167 17.88 -4.20 5.34
CA GLN A 167 17.24 -3.29 6.29
C GLN A 167 16.70 -2.05 5.58
N VAL A 168 15.54 -1.58 6.03
CA VAL A 168 15.05 -0.24 5.72
C VAL A 168 15.68 0.75 6.69
N VAL A 169 16.50 1.66 6.16
CA VAL A 169 17.05 2.78 6.93
C VAL A 169 16.26 4.03 6.58
N SER A 170 15.49 4.53 7.53
CA SER A 170 14.83 5.83 7.39
C SER A 170 15.82 6.93 7.72
N TRP A 171 16.18 7.73 6.71
CA TRP A 171 16.97 8.95 6.91
C TRP A 171 16.02 10.15 7.01
N GLY A 172 16.01 10.84 8.15
CA GLY A 172 15.37 12.14 8.32
C GLY A 172 14.07 12.18 9.13
N LYS A 173 14.18 12.55 10.40
CA LYS A 173 13.22 13.43 11.09
C LYS A 173 14.02 14.26 12.08
N ALA A 174 14.31 15.52 11.73
CA ALA A 174 14.92 16.44 12.69
C ALA A 174 13.93 16.64 13.85
N PRO A 175 14.38 16.64 15.11
CA PRO A 175 13.54 17.14 16.19
C PRO A 175 13.30 18.62 15.94
N SER A 176 12.05 18.99 15.63
CA SER A 176 11.62 20.38 15.73
C SER A 176 11.48 20.74 17.21
N SER A 177 12.62 20.91 17.87
CA SER A 177 12.69 21.60 19.16
C SER A 177 13.20 23.01 18.88
N ALA A 178 12.27 23.91 18.57
CA ALA A 178 12.48 25.32 18.82
C ALA A 178 11.54 25.69 19.96
N MET A 179 12.09 25.69 21.18
CA MET A 179 11.56 26.51 22.25
C MET A 179 11.50 27.95 21.75
N ALA A 180 10.34 28.59 21.90
CA ALA A 180 10.26 30.04 22.01
C ALA A 180 9.52 30.33 23.30
N SER A 181 10.28 30.46 24.39
CA SER A 181 9.89 31.27 25.52
C SER A 181 10.24 32.72 25.19
N THR A 182 9.25 33.59 25.18
CA THR A 182 9.40 34.97 25.68
C THR A 182 8.06 35.42 26.23
#